data_AF-C0BAI7-F1
#
_entry.id   AF-C0BAI7-F1
#
_cell.length_a   1.000
_cell.length_b   1.000
_cell.length_c   1.000
_cell.angle_alpha   90.00
_cell.angle_beta   90.00
_cell.angle_gamma   90.00
#
_symmetry.space_group_name_H-M   'P 1'
#
loop_
_entity.id
_entity.type
_entity.pdbx_description
1 polymer ?
#
loop_
_entity_poly.entity_id
_entity_poly.type
_entity_poly.pdbx_seq_one_letter_code
_entity_poly.pdbx_strand_id
1 'polypeptide(L)'
;MPKVISIGKQNFVSLRENILLDEYDTPMQEAYLHGYWREFTAFIRNFFNATFKTNPYLERAVLTGITRVSKESVFSDLNNLNVVTTSSTEYETSFGFTEEEVFQALEDLKMGEQKNW
;
A
#
# COMPACT_ATOMS: atom_id res chain seq x y z
N MET A 1 10.50 0.51 -3.14
CA MET A 1 9.62 -0.49 -3.77
C MET A 1 8.26 -0.44 -3.10
N PRO A 2 7.17 -0.20 -3.85
CA PRO A 2 5.84 0.00 -3.28
C PRO A 2 5.30 -1.29 -2.65
N LYS A 3 4.57 -1.14 -1.54
CA LYS A 3 3.90 -2.22 -0.82
C LYS A 3 2.44 -1.89 -0.68
N VAL A 4 1.58 -2.89 -0.77
CA VAL A 4 0.13 -2.73 -0.85
C VAL A 4 -0.48 -3.33 0.42
N ILE A 5 -1.14 -2.54 1.24
CA ILE A 5 -1.84 -3.02 2.43
C ILE A 5 -3.33 -3.04 2.13
N SER A 6 -3.97 -4.21 2.15
CA SER A 6 -5.41 -4.39 1.92
C SER A 6 -6.14 -4.65 3.23
N ILE A 7 -7.22 -3.92 3.51
CA ILE A 7 -8.09 -4.12 4.69
C ILE A 7 -9.50 -4.44 4.17
N GLY A 8 -10.13 -5.52 4.65
CA GLY A 8 -11.51 -5.88 4.27
C GLY A 8 -12.43 -6.12 5.47
N LYS A 9 -13.71 -5.72 5.36
CA LYS A 9 -14.79 -6.08 6.30
C LYS A 9 -15.95 -6.73 5.54
N GLN A 10 -16.44 -7.88 6.02
CA GLN A 10 -17.59 -8.59 5.43
C GLN A 10 -18.94 -8.12 6.02
N ASN A 11 -19.93 -7.94 5.11
CA ASN A 11 -21.40 -7.96 5.25
C ASN A 11 -22.23 -6.65 5.33
N PHE A 12 -23.16 -6.54 4.36
CA PHE A 12 -24.37 -5.69 4.14
C PHE A 12 -24.25 -4.25 3.57
N VAL A 13 -25.06 -3.97 2.53
CA VAL A 13 -24.93 -2.85 1.55
C VAL A 13 -25.69 -1.59 1.99
N SER A 14 -25.00 -0.45 2.01
CA SER A 14 -25.54 0.90 1.74
C SER A 14 -24.34 1.85 1.62
N LEU A 15 -23.97 2.23 0.38
CA LEU A 15 -22.81 3.06 -0.01
C LEU A 15 -21.54 2.82 0.83
N ARG A 16 -20.77 1.80 0.46
CA ARG A 16 -19.48 1.59 1.09
C ARG A 16 -18.37 2.35 0.36
N GLU A 17 -17.48 2.96 1.13
CA GLU A 17 -16.36 3.74 0.64
C GLU A 17 -15.14 2.85 0.45
N ASN A 18 -14.44 3.05 -0.66
CA ASN A 18 -13.15 2.45 -0.94
C ASN A 18 -12.08 3.54 -0.80
N ILE A 19 -11.07 3.30 0.03
CA ILE A 19 -10.02 4.28 0.31
C ILE A 19 -8.72 3.81 -0.33
N LEU A 20 -8.13 4.65 -1.17
CA LEU A 20 -6.80 4.46 -1.75
C LEU A 20 -5.90 5.55 -1.18
N LEU A 21 -4.85 5.15 -0.46
CA LEU A 21 -3.90 6.06 0.17
C LEU A 21 -2.51 5.77 -0.38
N ASP A 22 -2.07 6.58 -1.35
CA ASP A 22 -0.75 6.45 -1.92
C ASP A 22 0.31 7.22 -1.12
N GLU A 23 1.53 6.69 -1.17
CA GLU A 23 2.72 7.21 -0.50
C GLU A 23 2.47 7.64 0.97
N TYR A 24 1.73 6.82 1.72
CA TYR A 24 1.34 7.17 3.09
C TYR A 24 2.55 7.39 4.02
N ASP A 25 3.70 6.84 3.64
CA ASP A 25 4.94 6.90 4.41
C ASP A 25 5.81 8.12 4.10
N THR A 26 5.59 8.83 2.99
CA THR A 26 6.27 10.11 2.69
C THR A 26 6.13 11.13 3.82
N PRO A 27 4.92 11.44 4.33
CA PRO A 27 4.80 12.42 5.42
C PRO A 27 5.35 11.87 6.76
N MET A 28 5.45 10.55 6.93
CA MET A 28 6.13 9.95 8.08
C MET A 28 7.65 10.18 8.01
N GLN A 29 8.25 10.08 6.83
CA GLN A 29 9.67 10.38 6.61
C GLN A 29 9.96 11.87 6.89
N GLU A 30 9.12 12.77 6.39
CA GLU A 30 9.24 14.21 6.67
C GLU A 30 9.17 14.51 8.18
N ALA A 31 8.23 13.87 8.89
CA ALA A 31 8.12 14.00 10.34
C ALA A 31 9.37 13.53 11.09
N TYR A 32 10.02 12.48 10.59
CA TYR A 32 11.28 12.00 11.13
C TYR A 32 12.42 13.00 10.88
N LEU A 33 12.54 13.50 9.65
CA LEU A 33 13.60 14.45 9.25
C LEU A 33 13.50 15.79 9.98
N HIS A 34 12.29 16.25 10.25
CA HIS A 34 12.02 17.55 10.87
C HIS A 34 11.74 17.46 12.39
N GLY A 35 11.91 16.30 13.01
CA GLY A 35 11.90 16.14 14.47
C GLY A 35 10.52 16.18 15.14
N TYR A 36 9.43 16.07 14.37
CA TYR A 36 8.05 16.01 14.90
C TYR A 36 7.41 14.61 14.76
N TRP A 37 8.26 13.58 14.67
CA TRP A 37 7.87 12.18 14.51
C TRP A 37 6.81 11.72 15.51
N ARG A 38 6.97 12.07 16.79
CA ARG A 38 6.11 11.55 17.87
C ARG A 38 4.70 12.14 17.77
N GLU A 39 4.61 13.44 17.53
CA GLU A 39 3.38 14.19 17.34
C GLU A 39 2.64 13.69 16.09
N PHE A 40 3.38 13.51 15.00
CA PHE A 40 2.81 12.99 13.74
C PHE A 40 2.33 11.54 13.87
N THR A 41 3.10 10.68 14.54
CA THR A 41 2.71 9.29 14.79
C THR A 41 1.42 9.21 15.61
N ALA A 42 1.28 10.06 16.64
CA ALA A 42 0.06 10.14 17.43
C ALA A 42 -1.15 10.58 16.59
N PHE A 43 -0.96 11.59 15.73
CA PHE A 43 -1.98 12.05 14.79
C PHE A 43 -2.39 10.95 13.81
N ILE A 44 -1.44 10.34 13.11
CA ILE A 44 -1.70 9.30 12.11
C ILE A 44 -2.36 8.08 12.74
N ARG A 45 -1.97 7.68 13.96
CA ARG A 45 -2.63 6.58 14.67
C ARG A 45 -4.12 6.87 14.91
N ASN A 46 -4.46 8.09 15.32
CA ASN A 46 -5.86 8.47 15.52
C ASN A 46 -6.61 8.54 14.19
N PHE A 47 -5.98 9.12 13.16
CA PHE A 47 -6.54 9.20 11.82
C PHE A 47 -6.81 7.82 11.23
N PHE A 48 -5.86 6.89 11.27
CA PHE A 48 -6.01 5.53 10.77
C PHE A 48 -7.01 4.70 11.59
N ASN A 49 -7.09 4.90 12.91
CA ASN A 49 -8.16 4.28 13.70
C ASN A 49 -9.54 4.77 13.28
N ALA A 50 -9.71 6.09 13.11
CA ALA A 50 -10.97 6.68 12.67
C ALA A 50 -11.37 6.17 11.28
N THR A 51 -10.42 6.16 10.34
CA THR A 51 -10.61 5.83 8.93
C THR A 51 -10.76 4.34 8.68
N PHE A 52 -9.95 3.48 9.31
CA PHE A 52 -9.88 2.06 8.98
C PHE A 52 -10.51 1.12 10.02
N LYS A 53 -10.53 1.50 11.29
CA LYS A 53 -11.06 0.65 12.36
C LYS A 53 -12.52 0.97 12.67
N THR A 54 -12.82 2.23 12.95
CA THR A 54 -14.15 2.65 13.42
C THR A 54 -15.10 3.08 12.30
N ASN A 55 -14.60 3.34 11.09
CA ASN A 55 -15.45 3.71 9.96
C ASN A 55 -16.43 2.57 9.61
N PRO A 56 -17.76 2.76 9.78
CA PRO A 56 -18.76 1.75 9.47
C PRO A 56 -19.04 1.65 7.96
N TYR A 57 -18.64 2.67 7.18
CA TYR A 57 -18.83 2.72 5.73
C TYR A 57 -17.66 2.15 4.95
N LEU A 58 -16.52 1.84 5.59
CA LEU A 58 -15.36 1.30 4.90
C LEU A 58 -15.62 -0.14 4.41
N GLU A 59 -15.55 -0.35 3.10
CA GLU A 59 -15.52 -1.67 2.48
C GLU A 59 -14.11 -2.22 2.41
N ARG A 60 -13.24 -1.45 1.76
CA ARG A 60 -11.86 -1.81 1.50
C ARG A 60 -10.96 -0.58 1.55
N ALA A 61 -9.77 -0.77 2.11
CA ALA A 61 -8.70 0.22 2.02
C ALA A 61 -7.48 -0.42 1.37
N VAL A 62 -6.81 0.35 0.50
CA VAL A 62 -5.48 0.04 -0.03
C VAL A 62 -4.55 1.18 0.36
N LEU A 63 -3.48 0.86 1.08
CA LEU A 63 -2.41 1.81 1.38
C LEU A 63 -1.15 1.41 0.63
N THR A 64 -0.52 2.36 -0.06
CA THR A 64 0.74 2.17 -0.77
C THR A 64 1.84 3.04 -0.19
N GLY A 65 3.05 2.47 -0.08
CA GLY A 65 4.21 3.15 0.45
C GLY A 65 5.47 2.31 0.31
N ILE A 66 6.64 2.93 0.50
CA ILE A 66 7.94 2.27 0.29
C ILE A 66 8.44 1.60 1.58
N THR A 67 8.28 2.30 2.70
CA THR A 67 8.91 1.96 3.97
C THR A 67 7.97 1.15 4.88
N ARG A 68 8.55 0.26 5.70
CA ARG A 68 7.81 -0.60 6.66
C ARG A 68 7.65 0.04 8.05
N VAL A 69 8.15 1.26 8.25
CA VAL A 69 8.41 1.87 9.58
C VAL A 69 7.15 2.02 10.44
N SER A 70 6.01 2.12 9.79
CA SER A 70 4.66 2.26 10.35
C SER A 70 4.02 0.97 10.88
N LYS A 71 4.54 -0.21 10.50
CA LYS A 71 3.91 -1.51 10.83
C LYS A 71 3.92 -1.81 12.33
N GLU A 72 4.94 -1.34 13.05
CA GLU A 72 5.16 -1.69 14.45
C GLU A 72 4.55 -0.70 15.45
N SER A 73 4.29 0.56 15.07
CA SER A 73 3.79 1.59 15.99
C SER A 73 2.40 2.15 15.67
N VAL A 74 1.98 2.12 14.40
CA VAL A 74 0.72 2.74 13.95
C VAL A 74 -0.32 1.69 13.58
N PHE A 75 0.12 0.61 12.91
CA PHE A 75 -0.79 -0.40 12.36
C PHE A 75 -1.06 -1.58 13.30
N SER A 76 -0.36 -1.67 14.44
CA SER A 76 -0.59 -2.71 15.46
C SER A 76 -2.02 -2.71 16.01
N ASP A 77 -2.66 -1.55 16.04
CA ASP A 77 -4.00 -1.38 16.59
C ASP A 77 -5.12 -1.69 15.58
N LEU A 78 -4.81 -2.02 14.31
CA LEU A 78 -5.80 -2.31 13.27
C LEU A 78 -6.09 -3.81 13.18
N ASN A 79 -7.35 -4.18 13.40
CA ASN A 79 -7.76 -5.59 13.58
C ASN A 79 -7.89 -6.41 12.27
N ASN A 80 -7.85 -5.79 11.08
CA ASN A 80 -8.10 -6.46 9.78
C ASN A 80 -7.03 -6.15 8.71
N LEU A 81 -5.76 -6.02 9.11
CA LEU A 81 -4.67 -5.64 8.22
C LEU A 81 -4.14 -6.85 7.42
N ASN A 82 -4.41 -6.95 6.11
CA ASN A 82 -3.63 -7.82 5.22
C ASN A 82 -2.50 -7.00 4.60
N VAL A 83 -1.25 -7.40 4.86
CA VAL A 83 -0.07 -6.67 4.36
C VAL A 83 0.54 -7.48 3.23
N VAL A 84 0.27 -7.05 2.01
CA VAL A 84 0.84 -7.61 0.80
C VAL A 84 2.16 -6.89 0.54
N THR A 85 3.23 -7.66 0.38
CA THR A 85 4.55 -7.14 0.00
C THR A 85 4.94 -7.72 -1.33
N THR A 86 5.87 -7.12 -2.06
CA THR A 86 6.36 -7.69 -3.33
C THR A 86 6.96 -9.10 -3.21
N SER A 87 7.20 -9.61 -2.00
CA SER A 87 7.63 -11.00 -1.75
C SER A 87 6.48 -11.97 -1.48
N SER A 88 5.22 -11.50 -1.43
CA SER A 88 4.05 -12.37 -1.40
C SER A 88 3.58 -12.63 -2.83
N THR A 89 3.21 -13.86 -3.12
CA THR A 89 2.60 -14.29 -4.39
C THR A 89 1.22 -13.64 -4.64
N GLU A 90 0.63 -13.01 -3.63
CA GLU A 90 -0.59 -12.23 -3.76
C GLU A 90 -0.29 -10.95 -4.58
N TYR A 91 -0.95 -10.79 -5.72
CA TYR A 91 -0.80 -9.67 -6.67
C TYR A 91 0.51 -9.61 -7.48
N GLU A 92 1.29 -10.69 -7.54
CA GLU A 92 2.56 -10.76 -8.30
C GLU A 92 2.37 -10.45 -9.80
N THR A 93 1.26 -10.88 -10.40
CA THR A 93 0.92 -10.61 -11.81
C THR A 93 0.20 -9.26 -12.02
N SER A 94 -0.09 -8.53 -10.94
CA SER A 94 -0.87 -7.28 -11.01
C SER A 94 0.00 -6.02 -10.95
N PHE A 95 1.31 -6.15 -10.74
CA PHE A 95 2.25 -5.05 -10.65
C PHE A 95 3.50 -5.29 -11.51
N GLY A 96 3.91 -4.27 -12.27
CA GLY A 96 5.04 -4.38 -13.20
C GLY A 96 4.58 -4.78 -14.60
N PHE A 97 5.53 -5.24 -15.42
CA PHE A 97 5.27 -5.81 -16.73
C PHE A 97 5.41 -7.32 -16.65
N THR A 98 4.54 -8.05 -17.36
CA THR A 98 4.77 -9.47 -17.60
C THR A 98 6.00 -9.65 -18.49
N GLU A 99 6.60 -10.83 -18.45
CA GLU A 99 7.72 -11.18 -19.34
C GLU A 99 7.36 -10.96 -20.82
N GLU A 100 6.12 -11.29 -21.21
CA GLU A 100 5.59 -11.04 -22.55
C GLU A 100 5.49 -9.55 -22.88
N GLU A 101 5.02 -8.71 -21.95
CA GLU A 101 4.94 -7.26 -22.14
C GLU A 101 6.35 -6.62 -22.27
N VAL A 102 7.31 -7.09 -21.48
CA VAL A 102 8.72 -6.67 -21.58
C VAL A 102 9.30 -7.09 -22.93
N PHE A 103 9.06 -8.33 -23.36
CA PHE A 103 9.57 -8.85 -24.62
C PHE A 103 8.94 -8.19 -25.84
N GLN A 104 7.66 -7.82 -25.78
CA GLN A 104 7.00 -7.06 -26.83
C GLN A 104 7.56 -5.63 -26.90
N ALA A 105 7.73 -4.96 -25.75
CA ALA A 105 8.34 -3.63 -25.70
C ALA A 105 9.78 -3.62 -26.23
N LEU A 106 10.57 -4.67 -25.96
CA LEU A 106 11.92 -4.82 -26.51
C LEU A 106 11.92 -5.03 -28.03
N GLU A 107 10.94 -5.74 -28.59
CA GLU A 107 10.77 -5.87 -30.04
C GLU A 107 10.38 -4.54 -30.70
N ASP A 108 9.41 -3.84 -30.12
CA ASP A 108 8.92 -2.55 -30.63
C ASP A 108 10.03 -1.48 -30.63
N LEU A 109 10.96 -1.56 -29.67
CA LEU A 109 12.15 -0.71 -29.57
C LEU A 109 13.35 -1.20 -30.40
N LYS A 110 13.21 -2.29 -31.17
CA LYS A 110 14.30 -2.95 -31.92
C LYS A 110 15.49 -3.41 -31.07
N MET A 111 15.24 -3.73 -29.81
CA MET A 111 16.22 -4.21 -28.82
C MET A 111 16.06 -5.72 -28.52
N GLY A 112 15.50 -6.49 -29.46
CA GLY A 112 15.20 -7.92 -29.28
C GLY A 112 16.40 -8.81 -28.93
N GLU A 113 17.63 -8.37 -29.18
CA GLU A 113 18.85 -9.10 -28.76
C GLU A 113 19.03 -9.15 -27.23
N GLN A 114 18.36 -8.29 -26.47
CA GLN A 114 18.42 -8.28 -25.00
C GLN A 114 17.46 -9.28 -24.33
N LYS A 115 16.71 -10.08 -25.10
CA LYS A 115 15.82 -11.12 -24.56
C LYS A 115 16.55 -12.32 -23.93
N ASN A 116 17.88 -12.43 -24.11
CA ASN A 116 18.71 -13.57 -23.67
C ASN A 116 19.48 -13.33 -22.35
N TRP A 117 18.99 -12.47 -21.46
CA TRP A 117 19.55 -12.25 -20.12
C TRP A 117 18.74 -13.00 -19.06
#